data_AF-A0A9N9X4C7-F1
#
_entry.id   AF-A0A9N9X4C7-F1
#
_cell.length_a   1.000
_cell.length_b   1.000
_cell.length_c   1.000
_cell.angle_alpha   90.00
_cell.angle_beta   90.00
_cell.angle_gamma   90.00
#
_symmetry.space_group_name_H-M   'P 1'
#
loop_
_entity.id
_entity.type
_entity.pdbx_description
1 polymer ?
#
loop_
_entity_poly.entity_id
_entity_poly.type
_entity_poly.pdbx_seq_one_letter_code
_entity_poly.pdbx_strand_id
1 'polypeptide(L)'
;MKSLYNEESFLCNNHLSLELRQRMVKCYVWSVLLYSAEVWTLKVSIMNKIKALKFWVHRRMLKIPWTARKTNEEVLRSVNKDRELLKTVKHRKMSYLGHMVRRSRYKILQL
;
A
#
# COMPACT_ATOMS: atom_id res chain seq x y z
N MET A 1 -11.21 -26.12 -12.96
CA MET A 1 -10.95 -24.67 -12.82
C MET A 1 -11.84 -24.08 -11.71
N LYS A 2 -11.57 -24.39 -10.43
CA LYS A 2 -12.50 -24.11 -9.30
C LYS A 2 -11.83 -23.36 -8.11
N SER A 3 -10.63 -22.79 -8.28
CA SER A 3 -9.89 -22.17 -7.17
C SER A 3 -10.09 -20.65 -6.98
N LEU A 4 -10.76 -19.95 -7.91
CA LEU A 4 -10.86 -18.48 -7.87
C LEU A 4 -11.99 -17.93 -6.98
N TYR A 5 -12.84 -18.78 -6.41
CA TYR A 5 -14.04 -18.34 -5.68
C TYR A 5 -13.82 -17.95 -4.21
N ASN A 6 -12.59 -18.04 -3.68
CA ASN A 6 -12.35 -17.89 -2.23
C ASN A 6 -11.45 -16.71 -1.81
N GLU A 7 -10.99 -15.88 -2.74
CA GLU A 7 -10.13 -14.73 -2.39
C GLU A 7 -10.94 -13.49 -1.97
N GLU A 8 -12.13 -13.29 -2.56
CA GLU A 8 -12.99 -12.15 -2.23
C GLU A 8 -13.60 -12.25 -0.82
N SER A 9 -13.75 -13.47 -0.31
CA SER A 9 -14.29 -13.76 1.03
C SER A 9 -13.24 -13.55 2.13
N PHE A 10 -11.94 -13.67 1.82
CA PHE A 10 -10.86 -13.59 2.80
C PHE A 10 -10.79 -12.21 3.48
N LEU A 11 -10.84 -11.13 2.69
CA LEU A 11 -10.82 -9.76 3.22
C LEU A 11 -12.16 -9.31 3.83
N CYS A 12 -13.24 -10.05 3.58
CA CYS A 12 -14.62 -9.70 3.93
C CYS A 12 -15.23 -10.56 5.05
N ASN A 13 -14.44 -11.42 5.70
CA ASN A 13 -14.92 -12.63 6.37
C ASN A 13 -15.89 -12.50 7.58
N ASN A 14 -16.16 -11.41 8.27
CA ASN A 14 -16.98 -11.39 9.52
C ASN A 14 -16.42 -12.13 10.76
N HIS A 15 -15.91 -13.37 10.67
CA HIS A 15 -15.32 -14.06 11.85
C HIS A 15 -13.98 -13.45 12.27
N LEU A 16 -13.29 -12.74 11.37
CA LEU A 16 -12.03 -12.07 11.64
C LEU A 16 -12.25 -10.65 12.15
N SER A 17 -11.57 -10.25 13.23
CA SER A 17 -11.57 -8.87 13.73
C SER A 17 -11.01 -7.90 12.67
N LEU A 18 -11.47 -6.63 12.70
CA LEU A 18 -10.98 -5.61 11.76
C LEU A 18 -9.46 -5.43 11.86
N GLU A 19 -8.92 -5.50 13.07
CA GLU A 19 -7.48 -5.39 13.31
C GLU A 19 -6.69 -6.53 12.66
N LEU A 20 -7.18 -7.77 12.77
CA LEU A 20 -6.52 -8.93 12.16
C LEU A 20 -6.51 -8.82 10.64
N ARG A 21 -7.62 -8.38 10.02
CA ARG A 21 -7.67 -8.11 8.58
C ARG A 21 -6.67 -7.03 8.18
N GLN A 22 -6.57 -5.95 8.95
CA GLN A 22 -5.57 -4.91 8.70
C GLN A 22 -4.13 -5.45 8.77
N ARG A 23 -3.82 -6.29 9.77
CA ARG A 23 -2.51 -6.94 9.90
C ARG A 23 -2.22 -7.84 8.70
N MET A 24 -3.19 -8.63 8.25
CA MET A 24 -3.05 -9.49 7.07
C MET A 24 -2.78 -8.67 5.80
N VAL A 25 -3.58 -7.64 5.53
CA VAL A 25 -3.33 -6.76 4.38
C VAL A 25 -1.95 -6.10 4.51
N LYS A 26 -1.55 -5.69 5.72
CA LYS A 26 -0.18 -5.20 5.96
C LYS A 26 0.86 -6.23 5.56
N CYS A 27 0.75 -7.47 6.02
CA CYS A 27 1.71 -8.52 5.67
C CYS A 27 1.77 -8.82 4.17
N TYR A 28 0.63 -9.00 3.49
CA TYR A 28 0.62 -9.41 2.08
C TYR A 28 0.81 -8.24 1.11
N VAL A 29 0.07 -7.15 1.29
CA VAL A 29 0.08 -6.04 0.33
C VAL A 29 1.30 -5.14 0.55
N TRP A 30 1.73 -4.87 1.79
CA TRP A 30 2.92 -4.03 1.99
C TRP A 30 4.19 -4.76 1.57
N SER A 31 4.33 -6.06 1.81
CA SER A 31 5.53 -6.81 1.41
C SER A 31 5.73 -6.79 -0.10
N VAL A 32 4.69 -7.12 -0.87
CA VAL A 32 4.71 -7.10 -2.34
C VAL A 32 4.98 -5.69 -2.87
N LEU A 33 4.35 -4.68 -2.27
CA LEU A 33 4.50 -3.31 -2.73
C LEU A 33 5.88 -2.72 -2.40
N LEU A 34 6.46 -3.07 -1.25
CA LEU A 34 7.81 -2.67 -0.88
C LEU A 34 8.85 -3.26 -1.83
N TYR A 35 8.74 -4.55 -2.14
CA TYR A 35 9.61 -5.21 -3.12
C TYR A 35 9.45 -4.57 -4.51
N SER A 36 8.21 -4.37 -4.96
CA SER A 36 7.94 -3.74 -6.26
C SER A 36 8.50 -2.32 -6.35
N ALA A 37 8.45 -1.54 -5.26
CA ALA A 37 8.97 -0.18 -5.21
C ALA A 37 10.51 -0.09 -5.25
N GLU A 38 11.22 -1.17 -4.91
CA GLU A 38 12.67 -1.26 -5.09
C GLU A 38 13.02 -1.29 -6.57
N VAL A 39 12.30 -2.12 -7.35
CA VAL A 39 12.50 -2.30 -8.80
C VAL A 39 11.89 -1.18 -9.63
N TRP A 40 10.72 -0.66 -9.25
CA TRP A 40 10.00 0.35 -10.04
C TRP A 40 10.51 1.76 -9.80
N THR A 41 10.45 2.59 -10.84
CA THR A 41 10.62 4.04 -10.71
C THR A 41 9.36 4.63 -10.07
N LEU A 42 9.52 5.37 -8.97
CA LEU A 42 8.41 6.01 -8.27
C LEU A 42 7.89 7.24 -9.06
N LYS A 43 7.08 6.98 -10.09
CA LYS A 43 6.34 8.03 -10.81
C LYS A 43 5.09 8.45 -10.06
N VAL A 44 4.63 9.68 -10.28
CA VAL A 44 3.38 10.21 -9.70
C VAL A 44 2.17 9.34 -10.05
N SER A 45 2.13 8.81 -11.26
CA SER A 45 1.08 7.90 -11.71
C SER A 45 1.00 6.61 -10.87
N ILE A 46 2.14 6.00 -10.55
CA ILE A 46 2.21 4.80 -9.70
C ILE A 46 1.79 5.14 -8.27
N MET A 47 2.25 6.27 -7.73
CA MET A 47 1.83 6.72 -6.39
C MET A 47 0.31 6.90 -6.30
N ASN A 48 -0.32 7.45 -7.33
CA ASN A 48 -1.77 7.63 -7.39
C ASN A 48 -2.50 6.29 -7.47
N LYS A 49 -2.02 5.34 -8.27
CA LYS A 49 -2.56 3.97 -8.34
C LYS A 49 -2.47 3.26 -6.99
N ILE A 50 -1.33 3.36 -6.31
CA ILE A 50 -1.13 2.77 -4.97
C ILE A 50 -2.08 3.40 -3.95
N LYS A 51 -2.26 4.72 -3.99
CA LYS A 51 -3.21 5.42 -3.12
C LYS A 51 -4.65 4.93 -3.37
N ALA A 52 -5.06 4.82 -4.63
CA ALA A 52 -6.38 4.29 -4.98
C ALA A 52 -6.58 2.84 -4.52
N LEU A 53 -5.57 1.97 -4.72
CA LEU A 53 -5.59 0.58 -4.25
C LEU A 53 -5.76 0.51 -2.72
N LYS A 54 -4.99 1.31 -1.97
CA LYS A 54 -5.11 1.36 -0.50
C LYS A 54 -6.54 1.69 -0.06
N PHE A 55 -7.15 2.71 -0.65
CA PHE A 55 -8.53 3.10 -0.32
C PHE A 55 -9.55 2.03 -0.72
N TRP A 56 -9.36 1.40 -1.87
CA TRP A 56 -10.22 0.31 -2.32
C TRP A 56 -10.19 -0.87 -1.35
N VAL A 57 -8.99 -1.30 -0.91
CA VAL A 57 -8.85 -2.37 0.08
C VAL A 57 -9.47 -1.99 1.43
N HIS A 58 -9.31 -0.74 1.88
CA HIS A 58 -9.94 -0.26 3.11
C HIS A 58 -11.48 -0.25 3.02
N ARG A 59 -12.05 0.22 1.91
CA ARG A 59 -13.51 0.18 1.69
C ARG A 59 -14.05 -1.25 1.71
N ARG A 60 -13.32 -2.19 1.08
CA ARG A 60 -13.66 -3.62 1.09
C ARG A 60 -13.61 -4.22 2.51
N MET A 61 -12.55 -3.95 3.26
CA MET A 61 -12.42 -4.43 4.65
C MET A 61 -13.51 -3.89 5.58
N LEU A 62 -13.87 -2.61 5.41
CA LEU A 62 -14.93 -1.95 6.17
C LEU A 62 -16.34 -2.29 5.66
N LYS A 63 -16.46 -3.07 4.58
CA LYS A 63 -17.74 -3.42 3.93
C LYS A 63 -18.59 -2.19 3.60
N ILE A 64 -17.97 -1.06 3.27
CA ILE A 64 -18.69 0.17 2.94
C ILE A 64 -19.34 -0.03 1.57
N PRO A 65 -20.69 -0.01 1.48
CA PRO A 65 -21.34 -0.13 0.19
C PRO A 65 -21.07 1.13 -0.63
N TRP A 66 -21.01 1.00 -1.95
CA TRP A 66 -20.79 2.13 -2.85
C TRP A 66 -21.91 3.18 -2.74
N THR A 67 -23.12 2.77 -2.34
CA THR A 67 -24.29 3.64 -2.11
C THR A 67 -24.11 4.59 -0.93
N ALA A 68 -23.27 4.25 0.06
CA ALA A 68 -23.05 5.09 1.23
C ALA A 68 -22.36 6.43 0.91
N ARG A 69 -21.84 6.61 -0.33
CA ARG A 69 -21.21 7.85 -0.83
C ARG A 69 -20.19 8.48 0.15
N LYS A 70 -19.56 7.66 0.99
CA LYS A 70 -18.60 8.15 1.99
C LYS A 70 -17.36 8.75 1.34
N THR A 71 -16.95 9.90 1.87
CA THR A 71 -15.75 10.60 1.42
C THR A 71 -14.50 9.80 1.77
N ASN A 72 -13.41 9.99 1.02
CA ASN A 72 -12.14 9.31 1.31
C ASN A 72 -11.55 9.70 2.68
N GLU A 73 -11.88 10.89 3.17
CA GLU A 73 -11.48 11.38 4.49
C GLU A 73 -12.20 10.64 5.62
N GLU A 74 -13.50 10.38 5.48
CA GLU A 74 -14.24 9.58 6.45
C GLU A 74 -13.74 8.14 6.51
N VAL A 75 -13.45 7.54 5.35
CA VAL A 75 -12.83 6.21 5.28
C VAL A 75 -11.48 6.20 6.00
N LEU A 76 -10.69 7.27 5.86
CA LEU A 76 -9.40 7.40 6.53
C LEU A 76 -9.56 7.52 8.06
N ARG A 77 -10.52 8.33 8.54
CA ARG A 77 -10.83 8.44 9.98
C ARG A 77 -11.25 7.10 10.56
N SER A 78 -12.06 6.32 9.84
CA SER A 78 -12.50 4.99 10.32
C SER A 78 -11.38 3.97 10.42
N VAL A 79 -10.29 4.11 9.64
CA VAL A 79 -9.17 3.16 9.67
C VAL A 79 -8.10 3.54 10.70
N ASN A 80 -8.08 4.80 11.17
CA ASN A 80 -7.18 5.34 12.20
C ASN A 80 -5.71 4.89 12.08
N LYS A 81 -5.26 4.61 10.84
CA LYS A 81 -3.90 4.21 10.48
C LYS A 81 -3.50 4.99 9.24
N ASP A 82 -3.07 6.21 9.51
CA ASP A 82 -2.68 7.17 8.49
C ASP A 82 -1.45 6.70 7.70
N ARG A 83 -1.29 7.28 6.51
CA ARG A 83 -0.20 7.31 5.50
C ARG A 83 1.18 6.62 5.72
N GLU A 84 1.30 5.47 6.40
CA GLU A 84 2.60 4.80 6.59
C GLU A 84 3.24 4.38 5.26
N LEU A 85 2.49 3.71 4.38
CA LEU A 85 3.08 2.99 3.23
C LEU A 85 3.89 3.89 2.28
N LEU A 86 3.28 4.97 1.76
CA LEU A 86 3.96 5.89 0.85
C LEU A 86 5.14 6.61 1.54
N LYS A 87 5.02 6.90 2.84
CA LYS A 87 6.10 7.51 3.62
C LYS A 87 7.26 6.53 3.77
N THR A 88 7.00 5.27 4.10
CA THR A 88 8.00 4.20 4.21
C THR A 88 8.69 3.96 2.87
N VAL A 89 7.95 3.87 1.77
CA VAL A 89 8.52 3.67 0.42
C VAL A 89 9.44 4.84 0.05
N LYS A 90 9.00 6.09 0.23
CA LYS A 90 9.81 7.28 -0.04
C LYS A 90 11.07 7.31 0.84
N HIS A 91 10.91 7.02 2.13
CA HIS A 91 12.03 7.01 3.07
C HIS A 91 13.07 5.94 2.68
N ARG A 92 12.65 4.70 2.39
CA ARG A 92 13.56 3.65 1.93
C ARG A 92 14.29 4.01 0.65
N LYS A 93 13.59 4.57 -0.34
CA LYS A 93 14.22 5.01 -1.60
C LYS A 93 15.25 6.12 -1.34
N MET A 94 14.92 7.10 -0.50
CA MET A 94 15.82 8.18 -0.12
C MET A 94 17.05 7.68 0.64
N SER A 95 16.87 6.76 1.59
CA SER A 95 17.97 6.12 2.31
C SER A 95 18.87 5.33 1.37
N TYR A 96 18.30 4.57 0.42
CA TYR A 96 19.06 3.84 -0.60
C TYR A 96 19.87 4.79 -1.49
N LEU A 97 19.26 5.87 -1.99
CA LEU A 97 19.97 6.92 -2.73
C LEU A 97 21.10 7.53 -1.87
N GLY A 98 20.85 7.82 -0.60
CA GLY A 98 21.84 8.32 0.34
C GLY A 98 23.01 7.34 0.55
N HIS A 99 22.75 6.04 0.62
CA HIS A 99 23.80 5.02 0.68
C HIS A 99 24.63 4.97 -0.61
N MET A 100 24.01 5.06 -1.78
CA MET A 100 24.72 5.12 -3.05
C MET A 100 25.62 6.35 -3.15
N VAL A 101 25.11 7.53 -2.77
CA VAL A 101 25.87 8.79 -2.77
C VAL A 101 27.05 8.71 -1.78
N ARG A 102 26.85 8.21 -0.56
CA ARG A 102 27.92 8.08 0.45
C ARG A 102 28.99 7.05 0.07
N ARG A 103 28.65 6.04 -0.71
CA ARG A 103 29.58 5.00 -1.18
C ARG A 103 30.32 5.40 -2.47
N SER A 104 29.98 6.53 -3.09
CA SER A 104 30.45 6.80 -4.45
C SER A 104 31.89 7.30 -4.53
N ARG A 105 32.79 6.37 -4.84
CA ARG A 105 34.02 6.55 -5.66
C ARG A 105 33.72 6.81 -7.14
N TYR A 106 32.45 6.71 -7.55
CA TYR A 106 32.02 6.93 -8.93
C TYR A 106 31.44 8.33 -9.01
N LYS A 107 32.17 9.26 -9.62
CA LYS A 107 31.57 10.52 -10.08
C LYS A 107 30.30 10.13 -10.82
N ILE A 108 29.16 10.57 -10.29
CA ILE A 108 27.86 10.46 -10.98
C ILE A 108 28.16 10.97 -12.39
N LEU A 109 28.11 10.06 -13.38
CA LEU A 109 28.37 10.40 -14.77
C LEU A 109 27.39 11.51 -15.11
N GLN A 110 27.94 12.73 -15.17
CA GLN A 110 27.21 13.93 -15.52
C GLN A 110 26.80 13.74 -16.98
N LEU A 111 25.52 13.43 -17.17
CA LEU A 111 24.78 13.70 -18.40
C LEU A 111 24.36 15.16 -18.37
#